data_AF-A0AAN8I821-F1
#
_entry.id   AF-A0AAN8I821-F1
#
_cell.length_a   1.000
_cell.length_b   1.000
_cell.length_c   1.000
_cell.angle_alpha   90.00
_cell.angle_beta   90.00
_cell.angle_gamma   90.00
#
_symmetry.space_group_name_H-M   'P 1'
#
loop_
_entity.id
_entity.type
_entity.pdbx_description
1 polymer ?
#
loop_
_entity_poly.entity_id
_entity_poly.type
_entity_poly.pdbx_seq_one_letter_code
_entity_poly.pdbx_strand_id
1 'polypeptide(L)'
;MEFFSNCDFCVTDDNCGFCSVKGSKTGYCLQRDEDPNAVNPLSTTGPCQSSALMGGKFEWDAKTCETKYTVLPIIIMVIYLLSFSSGKLSYSRHRSIG
;
A
#
# COMPACT_ATOMS: atom_id res chain seq x y z
N MET A 1 21.04 6.10 -7.15
CA MET A 1 21.30 5.43 -5.86
C MET A 1 20.02 4.73 -5.49
N GLU A 2 20.00 3.39 -5.56
CA GLU A 2 18.81 2.57 -5.31
C GLU A 2 18.56 2.56 -3.79
N PHE A 3 17.52 3.24 -3.31
CA PHE A 3 17.16 3.20 -1.89
C PHE A 3 16.27 1.98 -1.64
N PHE A 4 16.75 1.08 -0.75
CA PHE A 4 15.89 0.11 -0.10
C PHE A 4 14.93 0.88 0.82
N SER A 5 13.75 1.21 0.29
CA SER A 5 12.70 1.89 1.02
C SER A 5 11.52 0.95 1.22
N ASN A 6 10.71 1.22 2.23
CA ASN A 6 9.41 0.55 2.33
C ASN A 6 8.51 1.04 1.20
N CYS A 7 7.76 0.12 0.59
CA CYS A 7 6.80 0.43 -0.47
C CYS A 7 5.86 1.58 -0.07
N ASP A 8 5.33 1.53 1.15
CA ASP A 8 4.38 2.52 1.71
C ASP A 8 4.91 3.96 1.66
N PHE A 9 6.19 4.14 2.01
CA PHE A 9 6.84 5.45 1.94
C PHE A 9 7.16 5.86 0.49
N CYS A 10 7.47 4.89 -0.37
CA CYS A 10 7.81 5.13 -1.76
C CYS A 10 6.61 5.66 -2.57
N VAL A 11 5.45 5.03 -2.42
CA VAL A 11 4.23 5.38 -3.19
C VAL A 11 3.50 6.59 -2.62
N THR A 12 4.04 7.24 -1.58
CA THR A 12 3.55 8.54 -1.13
C THR A 12 3.77 9.62 -2.20
N ASP A 13 4.76 9.44 -3.08
CA ASP A 13 5.02 10.30 -4.22
C ASP A 13 4.43 9.68 -5.51
N ASP A 14 3.54 10.41 -6.19
CA ASP A 14 2.87 9.94 -7.40
C ASP A 14 3.81 9.72 -8.60
N ASN A 15 5.02 10.29 -8.56
CA ASN A 15 6.05 10.12 -9.59
C ASN A 15 6.97 8.92 -9.32
N CYS A 16 6.76 8.21 -8.21
CA CYS A 16 7.54 7.05 -7.84
C CYS A 16 6.72 5.76 -7.97
N GLY A 17 7.43 4.63 -8.02
CA GLY A 17 6.85 3.30 -8.00
C GLY A 17 7.79 2.31 -7.35
N PHE A 18 7.23 1.21 -6.86
CA PHE A 18 7.97 0.22 -6.09
C PHE A 18 8.27 -1.02 -6.92
N CYS A 19 9.55 -1.36 -7.00
CA CYS A 19 10.06 -2.56 -7.67
C CYS A 19 10.41 -3.61 -6.62
N SER A 20 9.48 -4.53 -6.37
CA SER A 20 9.65 -5.61 -5.39
C SER A 20 10.29 -6.85 -6.01
N VAL A 21 11.06 -7.60 -5.22
CA VAL A 21 11.53 -8.93 -5.64
C VAL A 21 10.42 -9.94 -5.35
N LYS A 22 10.02 -10.75 -6.33
CA LYS A 22 9.03 -11.81 -6.16
C LYS A 22 9.48 -12.79 -5.07
N GLY A 23 8.64 -12.93 -4.05
CA GLY A 23 8.92 -13.77 -2.88
C GLY A 23 9.68 -13.06 -1.75
N SER A 24 10.08 -11.81 -1.93
CA SER A 24 10.62 -10.96 -0.86
C SER A 24 9.67 -9.79 -0.56
N LYS A 25 9.73 -9.28 0.66
CA LYS A 25 9.04 -8.04 1.06
C LYS A 25 9.90 -6.80 0.84
N THR A 26 11.11 -6.99 0.30
CA THR A 26 12.08 -5.93 0.03
C THR A 26 12.16 -5.66 -1.46
N GLY A 27 12.42 -4.40 -1.78
CA GLY A 27 12.45 -3.90 -3.14
C GLY A 27 13.09 -2.52 -3.18
N TYR A 28 13.02 -1.92 -4.36
CA TYR A 28 13.63 -0.64 -4.66
C TYR A 28 12.55 0.39 -4.97
N CYS A 29 12.70 1.59 -4.42
CA CYS A 29 11.88 2.73 -4.80
C CYS A 29 12.51 3.43 -6.00
N LEU A 30 11.79 3.47 -7.11
CA LEU A 30 12.31 3.97 -8.38
C LEU A 30 11.35 4.99 -8.98
N GLN A 31 11.90 5.95 -9.71
CA GLN A 31 11.10 6.90 -10.48
C GLN A 31 10.34 6.19 -11.58
N ARG A 32 9.09 6.60 -11.72
CA ARG A 32 8.20 6.16 -12.78
C ARG A 32 8.47 6.98 -14.03
N ASP A 33 8.34 6.33 -15.17
CA ASP A 33 8.30 7.01 -16.46
C ASP A 33 7.07 7.93 -16.55
N GLU A 34 7.28 9.21 -16.83
CA GLU A 34 6.22 10.23 -16.90
C GLU A 34 5.35 10.13 -18.16
N ASP A 35 5.38 9.01 -18.90
CA ASP A 35 4.59 8.86 -20.12
C ASP A 35 3.07 8.80 -19.79
N PRO A 36 2.28 9.82 -20.18
CA PRO A 36 0.87 9.92 -19.83
C PRO A 36 -0.02 8.94 -20.62
N ASN A 37 0.52 8.21 -21.60
CA ASN A 37 -0.20 7.21 -22.40
C ASN A 37 0.19 5.77 -22.04
N ALA A 38 1.18 5.58 -21.17
CA ALA A 38 1.58 4.26 -20.71
C ALA A 38 0.52 3.68 -19.76
N VAL A 39 -0.19 2.66 -20.24
CA VAL A 39 -1.19 1.89 -19.46
C VAL A 39 -0.59 1.29 -18.18
N ASN A 40 0.73 1.07 -18.16
CA ASN A 40 1.50 0.66 -16.99
C ASN A 40 2.85 1.38 -17.04
N PRO A 41 2.97 2.57 -16.44
CA PRO A 41 4.22 3.33 -16.50
C PRO A 41 5.27 2.57 -15.68
N LEU A 42 6.31 2.11 -16.38
CA LEU A 42 7.44 1.34 -15.84
C LEU A 42 8.40 2.29 -15.11
N SER A 43 9.46 1.74 -14.52
CA SER A 43 10.49 2.60 -13.96
C SER A 43 11.39 3.20 -15.05
N THR A 44 11.88 4.42 -14.87
CA THR A 44 12.86 5.03 -15.76
C THR A 44 14.25 4.36 -15.68
N THR A 45 14.56 3.65 -14.59
CA THR A 45 15.87 3.02 -14.36
C THR A 45 15.74 1.77 -13.49
N GLY A 46 16.65 0.80 -13.67
CA GLY A 46 16.75 -0.37 -12.79
C GLY A 46 16.03 -1.62 -13.34
N PRO A 47 15.86 -2.66 -12.50
CA PRO A 47 15.35 -3.96 -12.93
C PRO A 47 13.87 -3.93 -13.36
N CYS A 48 13.14 -2.90 -12.97
CA CYS A 48 11.74 -2.67 -13.34
C CYS A 48 11.56 -1.71 -14.52
N GLN A 49 12.61 -1.44 -15.30
CA GLN A 49 12.53 -0.57 -16.48
C GLN A 49 11.79 -1.21 -17.66
N SER A 50 11.83 -2.54 -17.77
CA SER A 50 11.07 -3.27 -18.79
C SER A 50 10.67 -4.65 -18.29
N SER A 51 9.62 -5.21 -18.88
CA SER A 51 9.12 -6.56 -18.58
C SER A 51 10.19 -7.64 -18.82
N ALA A 52 11.07 -7.42 -19.80
CA ALA A 52 12.18 -8.31 -20.12
C ALA A 52 13.24 -8.33 -19.00
N LEU A 53 13.54 -7.18 -18.39
CA LEU A 53 14.47 -7.08 -17.26
C LEU A 53 13.89 -7.64 -15.96
N MET A 54 12.57 -7.49 -15.74
CA MET A 54 11.93 -8.07 -14.56
C MET A 54 12.03 -9.58 -14.55
N GLY A 55 11.98 -10.23 -15.72
CA GLY A 55 12.26 -11.66 -15.91
C GLY A 55 11.48 -12.60 -14.99
N GLY A 56 10.33 -12.16 -14.47
CA GLY A 56 9.56 -12.89 -13.46
C GLY A 56 10.22 -13.00 -12.07
N LYS A 57 11.35 -12.31 -11.84
CA LYS A 57 12.00 -12.18 -10.52
C LYS A 57 11.59 -10.91 -9.79
N PHE A 58 11.18 -9.88 -10.53
CA PHE A 58 10.72 -8.61 -9.97
C PHE A 58 9.26 -8.36 -10.34
N GLU A 59 8.57 -7.62 -9.49
CA GLU A 59 7.18 -7.21 -9.66
C GLU A 59 7.08 -5.71 -9.38
N TRP A 60 6.44 -5.01 -10.31
CA TRP A 60 6.32 -3.56 -10.29
C TRP A 60 4.93 -3.16 -9.84
N ASP A 61 4.90 -2.30 -8.82
CA ASP A 61 3.66 -1.70 -8.35
C ASP A 61 3.80 -0.18 -8.31
N ALA A 62 3.10 0.47 -9.24
CA ALA A 62 3.15 1.91 -9.41
C ALA A 62 2.28 2.62 -8.37
N LYS A 63 1.15 2.03 -7.98
CA LYS A 63 0.11 2.73 -7.21
C LYS A 63 -0.27 2.04 -5.91
N THR A 64 -0.07 0.73 -5.79
CA THR A 64 -0.67 -0.03 -4.69
C THR A 64 0.37 -0.87 -3.99
N CYS A 65 0.78 -0.42 -2.82
CA CYS A 65 1.53 -1.29 -1.94
C CYS A 65 0.56 -2.21 -1.21
N GLU A 66 0.49 -3.47 -1.65
CA GLU A 66 -0.18 -4.56 -0.93
C GLU A 66 0.57 -4.84 0.39
N THR A 67 0.40 -3.96 1.38
CA THR A 67 0.98 -4.13 2.71
C THR A 67 -0.08 -4.69 3.66
N LYS A 68 0.30 -5.68 4.47
CA LYS A 68 -0.57 -6.22 5.53
C LYS A 68 -0.86 -5.18 6.63
N TYR A 69 -0.19 -4.03 6.62
CA TYR A 69 -0.19 -3.05 7.70
C TYR A 69 -1.17 -1.88 7.47
N THR A 70 -1.60 -1.59 6.24
CA THR A 70 -2.69 -0.62 5.96
C THR A 70 -4.03 -1.03 6.57
N VAL A 71 -4.23 -2.31 6.84
CA VAL A 71 -5.37 -2.83 7.61
C VAL A 71 -5.34 -2.41 9.09
N LEU A 72 -4.16 -2.15 9.66
CA LEU A 72 -4.00 -1.80 11.07
C LEU A 72 -4.72 -0.48 11.47
N PRO A 73 -4.53 0.67 10.79
CA PRO A 73 -5.24 1.91 11.14
C PRO A 73 -6.76 1.78 10.97
N ILE A 74 -7.24 0.98 10.00
CA ILE A 74 -8.66 0.70 9.80
C ILE A 74 -9.25 -0.01 11.03
N ILE A 75 -8.58 -1.05 11.54
CA ILE A 75 -9.01 -1.79 12.73
C ILE A 75 -9.08 -0.86 13.96
N ILE A 76 -8.07 0.00 14.14
CA ILE A 76 -8.04 0.96 15.27
C ILE A 76 -9.22 1.93 15.19
N MET A 77 -9.53 2.46 14.01
CA MET A 77 -10.69 3.32 13.78
C MET A 77 -12.01 2.60 14.10
N VAL A 78 -12.16 1.34 13.68
CA VAL A 78 -13.36 0.54 13.98
C VAL A 78 -13.53 0.30 15.48
N ILE A 79 -12.47 -0.09 16.20
CA ILE A 79 -12.52 -0.30 17.66
C ILE A 79 -12.84 1.01 18.39
N TYR A 80 -12.27 2.13 17.93
CA TYR A 80 -12.57 3.46 18.45
C TYR A 80 -14.06 3.80 18.28
N LEU A 81 -14.61 3.62 17.08
CA LEU A 81 -16.02 3.87 16.78
C LEU A 81 -16.94 2.96 17.60
N LEU A 82 -16.61 1.67 17.77
CA LEU A 82 -17.40 0.75 18.60
C LEU A 82 -17.37 1.15 20.07
N SER A 83 -16.22 1.57 20.59
CA SER A 83 -16.07 1.98 21.99
C SER A 83 -16.84 3.28 22.29
N PHE A 84 -16.77 4.27 21.38
CA PHE A 84 -17.53 5.52 21.50
C PHE A 84 -19.02 5.36 21.20
N SER A 85 -19.41 4.45 20.31
CA SER A 85 -20.81 4.11 20.01
C SER A 85 -21.47 3.27 21.12
N SER A 86 -20.69 2.45 21.84
CA SER A 86 -21.18 1.62 22.94
C SER A 86 -21.70 2.44 24.13
N GLY A 87 -21.34 3.72 24.23
CA GLY A 87 -21.97 4.66 25.17
C GLY A 87 -23.48 4.87 24.92
N LYS A 88 -23.98 4.59 23.71
CA LYS A 88 -25.40 4.69 23.33
C LYS A 88 -26.13 3.33 23.22
N LEU A 89 -25.41 2.20 23.21
CA LEU A 89 -26.04 0.87 23.13
C LEU A 89 -26.31 0.25 24.52
N SER A 90 -25.59 0.66 25.56
CA SER A 90 -25.91 0.29 26.95
C SER A 90 -27.25 0.88 27.43
N TYR A 91 -27.69 2.02 26.86
CA TYR A 91 -28.98 2.62 27.21
C TYR A 91 -30.19 1.89 26.60
N SER A 92 -30.05 1.21 25.46
CA SER A 92 -31.19 0.54 24.81
C SER A 92 -31.32 -0.95 25.13
N ARG A 93 -30.40 -1.56 25.89
CA ARG A 93 -30.57 -2.94 26.40
C ARG A 93 -30.99 -3.02 27.87
N HIS A 94 -30.97 -1.92 28.62
CA HIS A 94 -31.46 -1.86 30.02
C HIS A 94 -32.85 -1.22 30.17
N ARG A 95 -33.57 -0.94 29.06
CA ARG A 95 -34.94 -0.41 29.08
C ARG A 95 -35.91 -1.24 28.22
N SER A 96 -35.79 -2.56 28.28
CA SER A 96 -36.84 -3.48 27.82
C SER A 96 -37.11 -4.63 28.81
N ILE A 97 -36.46 -4.61 29.98
CA ILE A 97 -36.81 -5.38 31.18
C ILE A 97 -36.71 -4.38 32.33
N GLY A 98 -37.84 -3.89 32.80
CA GLY A 98 -37.95 -2.83 33.81
C GLY A 98 -39.22 -2.02 33.60
#